data_AF-A0AAE5WW46-F1
#
_entry.id   AF-A0AAE5WW46-F1
#
_cell.length_a   1.000
_cell.length_b   1.000
_cell.length_c   1.000
_cell.angle_alpha   90.00
_cell.angle_beta   90.00
_cell.angle_gamma   90.00
#
_symmetry.space_group_name_H-M   'P 1'
#
loop_
_entity.id
_entity.type
_entity.pdbx_description
1 polymer ?
#
loop_
_entity_poly.entity_id
_entity_poly.type
_entity_poly.pdbx_seq_one_letter_code
_entity_poly.pdbx_strand_id
1 'polypeptide(L)'
;MVVSGTEREQLLLSHACELKKLLQYTPIASADAEAETLAIVTKMLFALPGQRASETANEARGEAYLAALEDIPPWAVQEAVRKWYRGEHGPKYDYRWSPCPAELREVAYLEQYPMKSRITMLERVAEAVALVEYKR
;
A
#
# COMPACT_ATOMS: atom_id res chain seq x y z
N MET A 1 -24.56 -21.05 13.51
CA MET A 1 -23.37 -21.61 14.21
C MET A 1 -22.83 -20.50 15.09
N VAL A 2 -22.91 -20.62 16.41
CA VAL A 2 -22.38 -19.60 17.34
C VAL A 2 -20.92 -19.96 17.59
N VAL A 3 -20.01 -19.15 17.06
CA VAL A 3 -18.57 -19.29 17.27
C VAL A 3 -18.28 -18.95 18.74
N SER A 4 -17.51 -19.78 19.44
CA SER A 4 -17.13 -19.51 20.82
C SER A 4 -16.25 -18.25 20.92
N GLY A 5 -16.18 -17.64 22.11
CA GLY A 5 -15.39 -16.40 22.31
C GLY A 5 -13.93 -16.56 21.87
N THR A 6 -13.31 -17.69 22.21
CA THR A 6 -11.91 -18.01 21.88
C THR A 6 -11.70 -18.26 20.39
N GLU A 7 -12.61 -18.95 19.71
CA GLU A 7 -12.53 -19.17 18.26
C GLU A 7 -12.68 -17.85 17.48
N ARG A 8 -13.54 -16.95 17.95
CA ARG A 8 -13.72 -15.62 17.35
C ARG A 8 -12.44 -14.78 17.48
N GLU A 9 -11.82 -14.77 18.65
CA GLU A 9 -10.56 -14.07 18.91
C GLU A 9 -9.45 -14.57 17.98
N GLN A 10 -9.27 -15.89 17.90
CA GLN A 10 -8.27 -16.50 17.03
C GLN A 10 -8.50 -16.17 15.55
N LEU A 11 -9.75 -16.15 15.10
CA LEU A 11 -10.10 -15.78 13.72
C LEU A 11 -9.72 -14.32 13.41
N LEU A 12 -10.01 -13.40 14.33
CA LEU A 12 -9.68 -11.98 14.16
C LEU A 12 -8.17 -11.74 14.12
N LEU A 13 -7.42 -12.36 15.03
CA LEU A 13 -5.96 -12.25 15.08
C LEU A 13 -5.30 -12.90 13.85
N SER A 14 -5.80 -14.04 13.40
CA SER A 14 -5.34 -14.68 12.16
C SER A 14 -5.54 -13.77 10.96
N HIS A 15 -6.71 -13.14 10.83
CA HIS A 15 -6.97 -12.19 9.76
C HIS A 15 -6.07 -10.95 9.84
N ALA A 16 -5.87 -10.39 11.04
CA ALA A 16 -4.93 -9.28 11.23
C ALA A 16 -3.50 -9.65 10.82
N CYS A 17 -3.07 -10.88 11.11
CA CYS A 17 -1.77 -11.41 10.69
C CYS A 17 -1.64 -11.48 9.16
N GLU A 18 -2.65 -12.01 8.46
CA GLU A 18 -2.65 -12.04 6.99
C GLU A 18 -2.57 -10.64 6.36
N LEU A 19 -3.31 -9.67 6.91
CA LEU A 19 -3.21 -8.28 6.45
C LEU A 19 -1.83 -7.66 6.70
N LYS A 20 -1.18 -7.99 7.83
CA LYS A 20 0.20 -7.54 8.11
C LYS A 20 1.20 -8.10 7.11
N LYS A 21 1.04 -9.35 6.67
CA LYS A 21 1.89 -9.94 5.62
C LYS A 21 1.82 -9.13 4.32
N LEU A 22 0.63 -8.68 3.92
CA LEU A 22 0.46 -7.83 2.75
C LEU A 22 1.15 -6.47 2.87
N LEU A 23 1.23 -5.90 4.08
CA LEU A 23 2.00 -4.67 4.34
C LEU A 23 3.52 -4.90 4.33
N GLN A 24 3.97 -6.11 4.68
CA GLN A 24 5.38 -6.47 4.75
C GLN A 24 5.95 -6.93 3.40
N TYR A 25 5.09 -7.30 2.44
CA TYR A 25 5.48 -7.65 1.07
C TYR A 25 5.94 -6.40 0.29
N THR A 26 7.19 -6.03 0.50
CA THR A 26 7.83 -4.78 0.02
C THR A 26 9.10 -5.12 -0.76
N PRO A 27 9.57 -4.25 -1.68
CA PRO A 27 10.81 -4.48 -2.43
C PRO A 27 12.03 -4.77 -1.55
N ILE A 28 12.21 -4.04 -0.44
CA ILE A 28 13.31 -4.28 0.52
C ILE A 28 13.25 -5.68 1.17
N ALA A 29 12.07 -6.30 1.21
CA ALA A 29 11.86 -7.61 1.80
C ALA A 29 11.78 -8.75 0.76
N SER A 30 11.57 -8.46 -0.52
CA SER A 30 11.35 -9.47 -1.57
C SER A 30 11.68 -8.96 -2.96
N ALA A 31 12.51 -9.73 -3.69
CA ALA A 31 12.81 -9.47 -5.09
C ALA A 31 11.57 -9.57 -6.01
N ASP A 32 10.60 -10.42 -5.66
CA ASP A 32 9.34 -10.50 -6.40
C ASP A 32 8.54 -9.20 -6.25
N ALA A 33 8.53 -8.61 -5.04
CA ALA A 33 7.88 -7.32 -4.79
C ALA A 33 8.59 -6.17 -5.51
N GLU A 34 9.92 -6.20 -5.58
CA GLU A 34 10.70 -5.25 -6.38
C GLU A 34 10.32 -5.32 -7.86
N ALA A 35 10.30 -6.53 -8.44
CA ALA A 35 9.95 -6.76 -9.83
C ALA A 35 8.51 -6.30 -10.14
N GLU A 36 7.54 -6.61 -9.27
CA GLU A 36 6.16 -6.13 -9.40
C GLU A 36 6.08 -4.59 -9.36
N THR A 37 6.79 -3.96 -8.43
CA THR A 37 6.83 -2.49 -8.30
C THR A 37 7.40 -1.84 -9.56
N LEU A 38 8.52 -2.36 -10.07
CA LEU A 38 9.14 -1.88 -11.30
C LEU A 38 8.19 -2.03 -12.49
N ALA A 39 7.46 -3.15 -12.59
CA ALA A 39 6.49 -3.37 -13.65
C ALA A 39 5.33 -2.36 -13.60
N ILE A 40 4.83 -2.02 -12.40
CA ILE A 40 3.77 -1.01 -12.20
C ILE A 40 4.26 0.37 -12.65
N VAL A 41 5.43 0.80 -12.16
CA VAL A 41 6.02 2.10 -12.48
C VAL A 41 6.30 2.22 -13.98
N THR A 42 6.87 1.18 -14.58
CA THR A 42 7.19 1.16 -16.01
C THR A 42 5.92 1.33 -16.85
N LYS A 43 4.84 0.62 -16.52
CA LYS A 43 3.54 0.78 -17.20
C LYS A 43 3.00 2.20 -17.05
N MET A 44 3.14 2.82 -15.87
CA MET A 44 2.72 4.20 -15.64
C MET A 44 3.51 5.20 -16.49
N LEU A 45 4.83 5.04 -16.56
CA LEU A 45 5.69 5.89 -17.38
C LEU A 45 5.41 5.76 -18.88
N PHE A 46 4.96 4.59 -19.35
CA PHE A 46 4.51 4.43 -20.74
C PHE A 46 3.12 4.98 -21.01
N ALA A 47 2.22 4.95 -20.02
CA ALA A 47 0.85 5.43 -20.17
C ALA A 47 0.75 6.96 -20.16
N LEU A 48 1.65 7.63 -19.44
CA LEU A 48 1.64 9.08 -19.27
C LEU A 48 2.70 9.76 -20.15
N PRO A 49 2.43 10.98 -20.64
CA PRO A 49 3.43 11.77 -21.33
C PRO A 49 4.69 11.93 -20.47
N GLY A 50 5.84 11.62 -21.05
CA GLY A 50 7.15 11.78 -20.43
C GLY A 50 8.14 12.37 -21.42
N GLN A 51 9.25 12.89 -20.91
CA GLN A 51 10.34 13.29 -21.79
C GLN A 51 10.92 12.06 -22.47
N ARG A 52 11.08 12.14 -23.81
CA ARG A 52 11.86 11.17 -24.59
C ARG A 52 13.23 11.03 -23.92
N ALA A 53 13.52 9.82 -23.49
CA ALA A 53 14.72 9.48 -22.76
C ALA A 53 15.43 8.34 -23.49
N SER A 54 16.77 8.34 -23.43
CA SER A 54 17.56 7.18 -23.82
C SER A 54 17.24 6.00 -22.89
N GLU A 55 17.64 4.80 -23.31
CA GLU A 55 17.52 3.58 -22.48
C GLU A 55 18.14 3.77 -21.09
N THR A 56 19.38 4.24 -21.02
CA THR A 56 20.08 4.55 -19.76
C THR A 56 19.32 5.56 -18.88
N ALA A 57 18.65 6.53 -19.49
CA ALA A 57 17.85 7.50 -18.74
C ALA A 57 16.53 6.89 -18.21
N ASN A 58 15.98 5.87 -18.89
CA ASN A 58 14.83 5.12 -18.37
C ASN A 58 15.24 4.17 -17.24
N GLU A 59 16.40 3.54 -17.32
CA GLU A 59 16.97 2.72 -16.24
C GLU A 59 17.18 3.57 -14.97
N ALA A 60 17.88 4.70 -15.09
CA ALA A 60 18.09 5.62 -13.97
C ALA A 60 16.77 6.15 -13.36
N ARG A 61 15.72 6.34 -14.18
CA ARG A 61 14.38 6.66 -13.67
C ARG A 61 13.80 5.50 -12.87
N GLY A 62 13.86 4.29 -13.40
CA GLY A 62 13.40 3.08 -12.72
C GLY A 62 14.05 2.92 -11.34
N GLU A 63 15.38 3.06 -11.28
CA GLU A 63 16.16 3.03 -10.03
C GLU A 63 15.69 4.10 -9.04
N ALA A 64 15.46 5.33 -9.50
CA ALA A 64 14.97 6.41 -8.64
C ALA A 64 13.58 6.10 -8.04
N TYR A 65 12.69 5.46 -8.79
CA TYR A 65 11.41 5.01 -8.26
C TYR A 65 11.55 3.84 -7.27
N LEU A 66 12.39 2.85 -7.57
CA LEU A 66 12.62 1.73 -6.67
C LEU A 66 13.21 2.20 -5.33
N ALA A 67 14.20 3.09 -5.36
CA ALA A 67 14.73 3.71 -4.15
C ALA A 67 13.66 4.48 -3.36
N ALA A 68 12.75 5.17 -4.05
CA ALA A 68 11.66 5.89 -3.40
C ALA A 68 10.53 4.99 -2.88
N LEU A 69 10.43 3.73 -3.31
CA LEU A 69 9.31 2.83 -3.02
C LEU A 69 9.74 1.55 -2.29
N GLU A 70 11.00 1.46 -1.85
CA GLU A 70 11.58 0.21 -1.35
C GLU A 70 10.84 -0.41 -0.16
N ASP A 71 10.19 0.40 0.67
CA ASP A 71 9.39 0.02 1.84
C ASP A 71 7.87 0.08 1.60
N ILE A 72 7.43 0.28 0.35
CA ILE A 72 6.01 0.38 -0.03
C ILE A 72 5.60 -0.89 -0.77
N PRO A 73 4.51 -1.57 -0.36
CA PRO A 73 4.12 -2.81 -1.00
C PRO A 73 3.55 -2.55 -2.42
N PRO A 74 3.78 -3.45 -3.40
CA PRO A 74 3.37 -3.25 -4.80
C PRO A 74 1.88 -2.94 -4.96
N TRP A 75 1.01 -3.57 -4.15
CA TRP A 75 -0.43 -3.33 -4.20
C TRP A 75 -0.79 -1.87 -3.89
N ALA A 76 -0.06 -1.22 -2.98
CA ALA A 76 -0.31 0.17 -2.61
C ALA A 76 0.16 1.12 -3.71
N VAL A 77 1.29 0.80 -4.36
CA VAL A 77 1.77 1.51 -5.55
C VAL A 77 0.74 1.38 -6.68
N GLN A 78 0.23 0.18 -6.95
CA GLN A 78 -0.77 -0.08 -7.99
C GLN A 78 -2.06 0.72 -7.76
N GLU A 79 -2.55 0.78 -6.52
CA GLU A 79 -3.74 1.57 -6.17
C GLU A 79 -3.48 3.08 -6.29
N ALA A 80 -2.31 3.55 -5.88
CA ALA A 80 -1.94 4.95 -6.05
C ALA A 80 -1.88 5.37 -7.52
N VAL A 81 -1.29 4.54 -8.38
CA VAL A 81 -1.28 4.75 -9.83
C VAL A 81 -2.69 4.73 -10.41
N ARG A 82 -3.55 3.79 -9.99
CA ARG A 82 -4.95 3.72 -10.42
C ARG A 82 -5.71 5.00 -10.09
N LYS A 83 -5.51 5.55 -8.89
CA LYS A 83 -6.11 6.81 -8.45
C LYS A 83 -5.50 8.03 -9.12
N TRP A 84 -4.21 7.99 -9.46
CA TRP A 84 -3.53 9.04 -10.22
C TRP A 84 -4.21 9.25 -11.58
N TYR A 85 -4.46 8.17 -12.32
CA TYR A 85 -5.18 8.25 -13.61
C TYR A 85 -6.59 8.84 -13.51
N ARG A 86 -7.20 8.80 -12.32
CA ARG A 86 -8.53 9.34 -12.07
C ARG A 86 -8.53 10.75 -11.47
N GLY A 87 -7.35 11.29 -11.14
CA GLY A 87 -7.23 12.57 -10.46
C GLY A 87 -7.69 12.54 -8.99
N GLU A 88 -7.65 11.39 -8.33
CA GLU A 88 -8.26 11.17 -7.01
C GLU A 88 -7.35 11.54 -5.80
N HIS A 89 -6.13 12.06 -6.03
CA HIS A 89 -5.19 12.46 -4.97
C HIS A 89 -5.27 13.95 -4.59
N GLY A 90 -6.31 14.64 -5.04
CA GLY A 90 -6.59 16.04 -4.74
C GLY A 90 -6.01 17.04 -5.74
N PRO A 91 -6.30 18.34 -5.58
CA PRO A 91 -6.01 19.37 -6.59
C PRO A 91 -4.54 19.84 -6.59
N LYS A 92 -3.68 19.32 -5.70
CA LYS A 92 -2.29 19.76 -5.60
C LYS A 92 -1.38 19.22 -6.70
N TYR A 93 -1.81 18.18 -7.42
CA TYR A 93 -1.02 17.49 -8.42
C TYR A 93 -1.45 17.84 -9.84
N ASP A 94 -0.50 17.80 -10.77
CA ASP A 94 -0.78 17.88 -12.21
C ASP A 94 -0.84 16.48 -12.83
N TYR A 95 -2.04 15.93 -12.95
CA TYR A 95 -2.27 14.57 -13.46
C TYR A 95 -2.02 14.39 -14.96
N ARG A 96 -1.64 15.46 -15.68
CA ARG A 96 -1.21 15.36 -17.09
C ARG A 96 0.14 14.66 -17.24
N TRP A 97 0.93 14.62 -16.16
CA TRP A 97 2.28 14.07 -16.14
C TRP A 97 2.34 12.88 -15.17
N SER A 98 3.39 12.07 -15.32
CA SER A 98 3.75 11.13 -14.27
C SER A 98 4.19 11.89 -13.01
N PRO A 99 3.82 11.39 -11.80
CA PRO A 99 4.35 11.93 -10.57
C PRO A 99 5.87 11.79 -10.54
N CYS A 100 6.60 12.66 -9.86
CA CYS A 100 7.99 12.34 -9.53
C CYS A 100 8.05 11.20 -8.47
N PRO A 101 9.20 10.54 -8.27
CA PRO A 101 9.32 9.43 -7.32
C PRO A 101 8.82 9.75 -5.91
N ALA A 102 9.12 10.95 -5.40
CA ALA A 102 8.69 11.39 -4.07
C ALA A 102 7.16 11.60 -3.98
N GLU A 103 6.53 12.11 -5.03
CA GLU A 103 5.07 12.26 -5.08
C GLU A 103 4.38 10.90 -5.14
N LEU A 104 4.89 9.97 -5.95
CA LEU A 104 4.33 8.61 -6.02
C LEU A 104 4.47 7.90 -4.67
N ARG A 105 5.61 8.04 -4.00
CA ARG A 105 5.81 7.53 -2.63
C ARG A 105 4.77 8.10 -1.68
N GLU A 106 4.57 9.41 -1.70
CA GLU A 106 3.61 10.08 -0.82
C GLU A 106 2.22 9.46 -0.98
N VAL A 107 1.71 9.43 -2.21
CA VAL A 107 0.35 8.93 -2.46
C VAL A 107 0.22 7.42 -2.22
N ALA A 108 1.24 6.62 -2.53
CA ALA A 108 1.24 5.18 -2.27
C ALA A 108 1.32 4.85 -0.77
N TYR A 109 1.98 5.69 0.02
CA TYR A 109 1.96 5.55 1.48
C TYR A 109 0.54 5.77 2.04
N LEU A 110 -0.21 6.73 1.49
CA LEU A 110 -1.59 7.00 1.92
C LEU A 110 -2.51 5.79 1.69
N GLU A 111 -2.29 5.02 0.63
CA GLU A 111 -3.08 3.82 0.32
C GLU A 111 -2.94 2.72 1.37
N GLN A 112 -1.90 2.76 2.22
CA GLN A 112 -1.73 1.79 3.30
C GLN A 112 -2.66 2.06 4.49
N TYR A 113 -3.15 3.30 4.67
CA TYR A 113 -3.90 3.69 5.87
C TYR A 113 -5.17 2.88 6.11
N PRO A 114 -6.03 2.59 5.11
CA PRO A 114 -7.21 1.78 5.33
C PRO A 114 -6.87 0.39 5.88
N MET A 115 -5.81 -0.23 5.37
CA MET A 115 -5.37 -1.55 5.84
C MET A 115 -4.78 -1.49 7.25
N LYS A 116 -3.92 -0.50 7.54
CA LYS A 116 -3.37 -0.27 8.89
C LYS A 116 -4.48 -0.05 9.92
N SER A 117 -5.46 0.80 9.59
CA SER A 117 -6.64 1.06 10.43
C SER A 117 -7.46 -0.21 10.67
N ARG A 118 -7.66 -1.03 9.63
CA ARG A 118 -8.36 -2.30 9.74
C ARG A 118 -7.65 -3.28 10.67
N ILE A 119 -6.34 -3.43 10.55
CA ILE A 119 -5.52 -4.28 11.44
C ILE A 119 -5.70 -3.84 12.89
N THR A 120 -5.49 -2.55 13.18
CA THR A 120 -5.65 -2.01 14.54
C THR A 120 -7.05 -2.25 15.09
N MET A 121 -8.08 -2.11 14.27
CA MET A 121 -9.46 -2.35 14.71
C MET A 121 -9.70 -3.83 15.03
N LEU A 122 -9.19 -4.75 14.20
CA LEU A 122 -9.34 -6.20 14.44
C LEU A 122 -8.63 -6.63 15.72
N GLU A 123 -7.43 -6.13 15.95
CA GLU A 123 -6.66 -6.39 17.18
C GLU A 123 -7.39 -5.86 18.41
N ARG A 124 -7.88 -4.61 18.35
CA ARG A 124 -8.67 -4.03 19.45
C ARG A 124 -9.93 -4.83 19.77
N VAL A 125 -10.61 -5.38 18.76
CA VAL A 125 -11.81 -6.20 18.97
C VAL A 125 -11.45 -7.58 19.50
N ALA A 126 -10.31 -8.15 19.09
CA ALA A 126 -9.83 -9.42 19.62
C ALA A 126 -9.45 -9.31 21.11
N GLU A 127 -8.80 -8.21 21.49
CA GLU A 127 -8.40 -7.92 22.87
C GLU A 127 -9.52 -7.33 23.74
N ALA A 128 -10.72 -7.13 23.18
CA ALA A 128 -11.81 -6.50 23.89
C ALA A 128 -12.33 -7.41 25.01
N VAL A 129 -12.32 -6.89 26.24
CA VAL A 129 -12.93 -7.54 27.41
C VAL A 129 -14.40 -7.17 27.55
N ALA A 130 -15.20 -8.06 28.17
CA ALA A 130 -16.60 -7.79 28.46
C ALA A 130 -16.75 -6.55 29.35
N LEU A 131 -17.79 -5.75 29.10
CA LEU A 131 -18.13 -4.61 29.95
C LEU A 131 -18.44 -5.11 31.36
N VAL A 132 -17.71 -4.61 32.35
CA VAL A 132 -18.01 -4.85 33.76
C VAL A 132 -19.24 -4.02 34.12
N GLU A 133 -20.40 -4.66 34.20
CA GLU A 133 -21.62 -4.02 34.70
C GLU A 133 -21.52 -3.85 36.23
N TYR A 134 -21.35 -2.61 36.70
CA TYR A 134 -21.52 -2.29 38.12
C TYR A 134 -23.01 -2.27 38.44
N LYS A 135 -23.49 -3.27 39.19
CA LYS A 135 -24.79 -3.21 39.85
C LYS A 135 -24.68 -2.25 41.04
N ARG A 136 -25.52 -1.20 41.05
CA ARG A 136 -25.75 -0.34 42.22
C ARG A 136 -26.59 -1.07 43.27
#